data_AF-A0A2M8CUC1-F1
#
_entry.id   AF-A0A2M8CUC1-F1
#
_cell.length_a   1.000
_cell.length_b   1.000
_cell.length_c   1.000
_cell.angle_alpha   90.00
_cell.angle_beta   90.00
_cell.angle_gamma   90.00
#
_symmetry.space_group_name_H-M   'P 1'
#
loop_
_entity.id
_entity.type
_entity.pdbx_description
1 polymer ?
#
loop_
_entity_poly.entity_id
_entity_poly.type
_entity_poly.pdbx_seq_one_letter_code
_entity_poly.pdbx_strand_id
1 'polypeptide(L)'
;MVAEAGKPQSDTVTSRQIIPTWSTLKALSSSGLARLTIIVPVVGWLLIYNDTLARLLSSLLRENVQIEYSWKLYIFYIGLTFISISAVIFIVRCPRTIAHHLNRLQYIEKERAIFTRATEARESKELGLVPLQWQSPNGNYAREDGSYPLVRIYEANEEIILDRMQEIFRKQDSKYPISRFFSILAFMIGAILTLLPTLSTLTWSACSTVENTSDWPWPDKLQNTCSLYLHGSEDVLKNVQ
;
A
#
# COMPACT_ATOMS: atom_id res chain seq x y z
N MET A 1 20.84 -17.86 36.91
CA MET A 1 19.91 -16.75 36.61
C MET A 1 19.57 -16.85 35.13
N VAL A 2 18.40 -17.41 34.82
CA VAL A 2 17.93 -17.67 33.46
C VAL A 2 17.14 -16.44 33.03
N ALA A 3 17.60 -15.77 31.98
CA ALA A 3 16.89 -14.64 31.39
C ALA A 3 15.56 -15.17 30.82
N GLU A 4 14.44 -14.77 31.42
CA GLU A 4 13.12 -15.02 30.86
C GLU A 4 13.04 -14.30 29.51
N ALA A 5 12.93 -15.09 28.44
CA ALA A 5 12.64 -14.58 27.11
C ALA A 5 11.29 -13.86 27.15
N GLY A 6 11.33 -12.52 27.11
CA GLY A 6 10.16 -11.66 27.11
C GLY A 6 9.17 -12.10 26.04
N LYS A 7 7.96 -12.46 26.47
CA LYS A 7 6.85 -12.72 25.54
C LYS A 7 6.70 -11.53 24.59
N PRO A 8 6.50 -11.75 23.28
CA PRO A 8 6.24 -10.66 22.35
C PRO A 8 5.05 -9.89 22.88
N GLN A 9 5.31 -8.65 23.26
CA GLN A 9 4.32 -7.72 23.78
C GLN A 9 3.35 -7.46 22.62
N SER A 10 2.28 -8.25 22.59
CA SER A 10 1.17 -8.10 21.66
C SER A 10 0.63 -6.70 21.88
N ASP A 11 1.00 -5.78 20.99
CA ASP A 11 0.59 -4.37 20.97
C ASP A 11 -0.94 -4.29 21.11
N THR A 12 -1.41 -4.19 22.35
CA THR A 12 -2.82 -4.16 22.70
C THR A 12 -3.36 -2.77 22.39
N VAL A 13 -4.15 -2.72 21.33
CA VAL A 13 -5.22 -1.75 21.09
C VAL A 13 -4.78 -0.28 21.21
N THR A 14 -3.89 0.14 20.31
CA THR A 14 -3.66 1.57 20.06
C THR A 14 -4.98 2.20 19.61
N SER A 15 -5.51 3.08 20.46
CA SER A 15 -6.45 4.19 20.19
C SER A 15 -6.89 4.37 18.73
N ARG A 16 -8.21 4.45 18.49
CA ARG A 16 -8.87 4.67 17.18
C ARG A 16 -8.25 5.83 16.38
N GLN A 17 -7.12 5.60 15.71
CA GLN A 17 -6.65 6.48 14.66
C GLN A 17 -7.48 6.13 13.42
N ILE A 18 -8.36 7.05 13.03
CA ILE A 18 -9.25 6.89 11.86
C ILE A 18 -8.42 6.85 10.56
N ILE A 19 -7.24 7.48 10.56
CA ILE A 19 -6.36 7.55 9.39
C ILE A 19 -5.25 6.50 9.54
N PRO A 20 -5.15 5.54 8.60
CA PRO A 20 -4.11 4.52 8.64
C PRO A 20 -2.71 5.15 8.55
N THR A 21 -1.74 4.50 9.18
CA THR A 21 -0.36 4.99 9.23
C THR A 21 0.42 4.62 7.96
N TRP A 22 1.58 5.25 7.74
CA TRP A 22 2.42 4.93 6.58
C TRP A 22 2.82 3.46 6.56
N SER A 23 3.01 2.84 7.72
CA SER A 23 3.30 1.41 7.86
C SER A 23 2.18 0.53 7.30
N THR A 24 0.91 0.89 7.54
CA THR A 24 -0.24 0.19 6.94
C THR A 24 -0.32 0.41 5.43
N LEU A 25 -0.12 1.65 4.96
CA LEU A 25 -0.07 1.94 3.52
C LEU A 25 1.09 1.21 2.84
N LYS A 26 2.23 1.06 3.53
CA LYS A 26 3.39 0.33 3.04
C LYS A 26 3.04 -1.13 2.79
N ALA A 27 2.36 -1.79 3.73
CA ALA A 27 1.91 -3.17 3.56
C ALA A 27 1.03 -3.35 2.31
N LEU A 28 0.19 -2.36 2.01
CA LEU A 28 -0.62 -2.36 0.79
C LEU A 28 0.25 -2.20 -0.47
N SER A 29 1.18 -1.24 -0.44
CA SER A 29 2.09 -0.94 -1.57
C SER A 29 3.17 -2.01 -1.83
N SER A 30 3.54 -2.78 -0.81
CA SER A 30 4.57 -3.82 -0.91
C SER A 30 4.03 -5.11 -1.55
N SER A 31 2.71 -5.23 -1.70
CA SER A 31 2.10 -6.33 -2.43
C SER A 31 2.58 -6.37 -3.88
N GLY A 32 2.81 -7.57 -4.42
CA GLY A 32 3.27 -7.73 -5.81
C GLY A 32 2.31 -7.08 -6.82
N LEU A 33 1.01 -7.09 -6.51
CA LEU A 33 -0.03 -6.49 -7.33
C LEU A 33 0.11 -4.95 -7.40
N ALA A 34 0.41 -4.29 -6.29
CA ALA A 34 0.64 -2.84 -6.27
C ALA A 34 1.90 -2.41 -7.04
N ARG A 35 2.91 -3.29 -7.17
CA ARG A 35 4.10 -3.00 -7.99
C ARG A 35 3.79 -3.09 -9.48
N LEU A 36 2.96 -4.06 -9.88
CA LEU A 36 2.54 -4.22 -11.27
C LEU A 36 1.70 -3.03 -11.74
N THR A 37 0.83 -2.50 -10.88
CA THR A 37 -0.05 -1.37 -11.24
C THR A 37 0.69 -0.09 -11.57
N ILE A 38 1.96 0.09 -11.16
CA ILE A 38 2.76 1.26 -11.53
C ILE A 38 3.03 1.30 -13.03
N ILE A 39 3.23 0.14 -13.66
CA ILE A 39 3.55 0.02 -15.10
C ILE A 39 2.27 0.09 -15.95
N VAL A 40 1.12 -0.25 -15.36
CA VAL A 40 -0.16 -0.39 -16.07
C VAL A 40 -0.62 0.88 -16.81
N PRO A 41 -0.50 2.12 -16.28
CA PRO A 41 -0.86 3.32 -17.03
C PRO A 41 -0.04 3.47 -18.31
N VAL A 42 1.27 3.18 -18.24
CA VAL A 42 2.15 3.27 -19.42
C VAL A 42 1.74 2.23 -20.45
N VAL A 43 1.53 0.98 -20.03
CA VAL A 43 1.12 -0.11 -20.92
C VAL A 43 -0.28 0.13 -21.50
N GLY A 44 -1.23 0.58 -20.69
CA GLY A 44 -2.59 0.83 -21.14
C GLY A 44 -2.68 2.03 -22.09
N TRP A 45 -1.92 3.09 -21.84
CA TRP A 45 -1.79 4.19 -22.81
C TRP A 45 -1.20 3.68 -24.13
N LEU A 46 -0.14 2.89 -24.05
CA LEU A 46 0.51 2.30 -25.22
C LEU A 46 -0.45 1.38 -26.00
N LEU A 47 -1.30 0.61 -25.30
CA LEU A 47 -2.26 -0.30 -25.91
C LEU A 47 -3.41 0.45 -26.59
N ILE A 48 -3.88 1.54 -26.00
CA ILE A 48 -4.97 2.36 -26.56
C ILE A 48 -4.50 3.13 -27.80
N TYR A 49 -3.29 3.70 -27.76
CA TYR A 49 -2.82 4.62 -28.81
C TYR A 49 -1.95 3.98 -29.90
N ASN A 50 -1.46 2.76 -29.70
CA ASN A 50 -0.57 2.12 -30.66
C ASN A 50 -1.25 0.94 -31.36
N ASP A 51 -1.82 1.20 -32.54
CA ASP A 51 -2.42 0.18 -33.41
C ASP A 51 -1.45 -0.95 -33.75
N THR A 52 -0.15 -0.66 -33.81
CA THR A 52 0.87 -1.68 -34.11
C THR A 52 0.99 -2.69 -32.97
N LEU A 53 0.93 -2.22 -31.72
CA LEU A 53 0.93 -3.10 -30.56
C LEU A 53 -0.36 -3.89 -30.44
N ALA A 54 -1.51 -3.27 -30.72
CA ALA A 54 -2.79 -3.98 -30.77
C ALA A 54 -2.74 -5.13 -31.79
N ARG A 55 -2.21 -4.87 -33.00
CA ARG A 55 -2.02 -5.89 -34.05
C ARG A 55 -1.00 -6.97 -33.66
N LEU A 56 0.08 -6.59 -32.98
CA LEU A 56 1.07 -7.55 -32.52
C LEU A 56 0.48 -8.47 -31.45
N LEU A 57 -0.29 -7.92 -30.50
CA LEU A 57 -0.95 -8.68 -29.46
C LEU A 57 -2.02 -9.64 -30.03
N SER A 58 -2.82 -9.17 -30.99
CA SER A 58 -3.79 -10.03 -31.70
C SER A 58 -3.09 -11.15 -32.48
N SER A 59 -1.95 -10.85 -33.12
CA SER A 59 -1.15 -11.87 -33.83
C SER A 59 -0.57 -12.93 -32.89
N LEU A 60 -0.14 -12.54 -31.69
CA LEU A 60 0.40 -13.44 -30.67
C LEU A 60 -0.68 -14.34 -30.04
N LEU A 61 -1.87 -13.80 -29.82
CA LEU A 61 -3.00 -14.54 -29.25
C LEU A 61 -3.68 -15.48 -30.27
N ARG A 62 -3.33 -15.39 -31.57
CA ARG A 62 -3.91 -16.19 -32.68
C ARG A 62 -5.43 -16.15 -32.77
N GLU A 63 -6.07 -15.19 -32.11
CA GLU A 63 -7.48 -14.93 -32.24
C GLU A 63 -7.68 -13.64 -33.04
N ASN A 64 -8.54 -13.71 -34.05
CA ASN A 64 -9.08 -12.52 -34.73
C ASN A 64 -10.08 -11.82 -33.80
N VAL A 65 -9.63 -11.42 -32.61
CA VAL A 65 -10.42 -10.58 -31.72
C VAL A 65 -10.44 -9.21 -32.36
N GLN A 66 -11.58 -8.85 -32.96
CA GLN A 66 -11.86 -7.44 -33.19
C GLN A 66 -11.94 -6.79 -31.81
N ILE A 67 -10.89 -6.06 -31.44
CA ILE A 67 -10.84 -5.32 -30.19
C ILE A 67 -11.80 -4.15 -30.34
N GLU A 68 -13.08 -4.40 -30.13
CA GLU A 68 -14.07 -3.34 -29.99
C GLU A 68 -13.80 -2.66 -28.65
N TYR A 69 -13.41 -1.38 -28.70
CA TYR A 69 -13.04 -0.59 -27.53
C TYR A 69 -14.26 -0.42 -26.61
N SER A 70 -14.49 -1.40 -25.76
CA SER A 70 -15.58 -1.38 -24.80
C SER A 70 -15.31 -0.31 -23.75
N TRP A 71 -16.31 0.51 -23.42
CA TRP A 71 -16.28 1.49 -22.31
C TRP A 71 -15.74 0.90 -20.99
N LYS A 72 -15.95 -0.41 -20.79
CA LYS A 72 -15.41 -1.20 -19.67
C LYS A 72 -13.89 -1.12 -19.56
N LEU A 73 -13.18 -1.18 -20.69
CA LEU A 73 -11.71 -1.10 -20.73
C LEU A 73 -11.23 0.29 -20.32
N TYR A 74 -11.92 1.36 -20.76
CA TYR A 74 -11.59 2.73 -20.38
C TYR A 74 -11.76 2.95 -18.87
N ILE A 75 -12.88 2.49 -18.28
CA ILE A 75 -13.10 2.60 -16.83
C ILE A 75 -12.06 1.79 -16.05
N PHE A 76 -11.77 0.56 -16.49
CA PHE A 76 -10.74 -0.26 -15.88
C PHE A 76 -9.37 0.44 -15.89
N TYR A 77 -9.01 1.02 -17.04
CA TYR A 77 -7.77 1.78 -17.20
C TYR A 77 -7.73 3.01 -16.28
N ILE A 78 -8.78 3.82 -16.24
CA ILE A 78 -8.88 4.97 -15.34
C ILE A 78 -8.71 4.50 -13.88
N GLY A 79 -9.37 3.43 -13.48
CA GLY A 79 -9.22 2.86 -12.14
C GLY A 79 -7.77 2.50 -11.80
N LEU A 80 -7.08 1.82 -12.72
CA LEU A 80 -5.66 1.48 -12.56
C LEU A 80 -4.75 2.71 -12.50
N THR A 81 -5.06 3.77 -13.25
CA THR A 81 -4.30 5.03 -13.16
C THR A 81 -4.42 5.68 -11.77
N PHE A 82 -5.60 5.68 -11.17
CA PHE A 82 -5.80 6.18 -9.80
C PHE A 82 -5.03 5.36 -8.76
N ILE A 83 -5.01 4.02 -8.90
CA ILE A 83 -4.20 3.14 -8.04
C ILE A 83 -2.70 3.47 -8.20
N SER A 84 -2.23 3.67 -9.43
CA SER A 84 -0.83 4.03 -9.69
C SER A 84 -0.47 5.41 -9.11
N ILE A 85 -1.34 6.41 -9.26
CA ILE A 85 -1.16 7.74 -8.65
C ILE A 85 -1.04 7.61 -7.12
N SER A 86 -1.86 6.78 -6.49
CA SER A 86 -1.75 6.53 -5.05
C SER A 86 -0.39 5.96 -4.67
N ALA A 87 0.12 4.99 -5.43
CA ALA A 87 1.45 4.40 -5.21
C ALA A 87 2.58 5.43 -5.40
N VAL A 88 2.49 6.29 -6.41
CA VAL A 88 3.45 7.38 -6.63
C VAL A 88 3.43 8.37 -5.48
N ILE A 89 2.24 8.77 -4.99
CA ILE A 89 2.11 9.65 -3.82
C ILE A 89 2.80 9.01 -2.61
N PHE A 90 2.59 7.71 -2.38
CA PHE A 90 3.25 6.97 -1.32
C PHE A 90 4.77 7.01 -1.47
N ILE A 91 5.32 6.68 -2.65
CA ILE A 91 6.79 6.65 -2.87
C ILE A 91 7.42 8.04 -2.64
N VAL A 92 6.77 9.11 -3.12
CA VAL A 92 7.30 10.47 -3.03
C VAL A 92 7.18 11.05 -1.61
N ARG A 93 6.11 10.72 -0.88
CA ARG A 93 5.80 11.36 0.42
C ARG A 93 6.12 10.49 1.64
N CYS A 94 6.35 9.19 1.48
CA CYS A 94 6.69 8.29 2.57
C CYS A 94 8.10 8.64 3.10
N PRO A 95 8.28 8.88 4.41
CA PRO A 95 9.60 9.08 4.99
C PRO A 95 10.51 7.90 4.71
N ARG A 96 11.79 8.16 4.38
CA ARG A 96 12.76 7.12 4.03
C ARG A 96 12.88 6.04 5.12
N THR A 97 12.82 6.43 6.39
CA THR A 97 12.82 5.50 7.52
C THR A 97 11.70 4.48 7.43
N ILE A 98 10.47 4.92 7.20
CA ILE A 98 9.32 4.01 7.05
C ILE A 98 9.43 3.22 5.74
N ALA A 99 9.99 3.81 4.67
CA ALA A 99 10.22 3.08 3.42
C ALA A 99 11.24 1.93 3.57
N HIS A 100 12.30 2.10 4.36
CA HIS A 100 13.35 1.09 4.55
C HIS A 100 13.00 0.01 5.59
N HIS A 101 12.21 0.33 6.62
CA HIS A 101 11.88 -0.60 7.70
C HIS A 101 10.41 -0.99 7.64
N LEU A 102 10.11 -2.29 7.59
CA LEU A 102 8.73 -2.78 7.53
C LEU A 102 7.98 -2.52 8.84
N ASN A 103 8.65 -2.77 9.96
CA ASN A 103 8.09 -2.69 11.30
C ASN A 103 9.02 -1.90 12.22
N ARG A 104 8.46 -1.35 13.30
CA ARG A 104 9.18 -0.66 14.39
C ARG A 104 10.35 -1.49 14.95
N LEU A 105 10.13 -2.79 15.16
CA LEU A 105 11.19 -3.68 15.65
C LEU A 105 12.38 -3.77 14.69
N GLN A 106 12.10 -3.86 13.39
CA GLN A 106 13.15 -3.90 12.37
C GLN A 106 13.90 -2.56 12.24
N TYR A 107 13.23 -1.45 12.53
CA TYR A 107 13.88 -0.14 12.64
C TYR A 107 14.86 -0.14 13.81
N ILE A 108 14.40 -0.51 15.00
CA ILE A 108 15.22 -0.55 16.22
C ILE A 108 16.43 -1.46 16.01
N GLU A 109 16.23 -2.69 15.54
CA GLU A 109 17.32 -3.66 15.38
C GLU A 109 18.43 -3.17 14.44
N LYS A 110 18.07 -2.53 13.33
CA LYS A 110 19.03 -2.05 12.32
C LYS A 110 19.69 -0.73 12.71
N GLU A 111 18.91 0.23 13.23
CA GLU A 111 19.40 1.58 13.50
C GLU A 111 20.07 1.68 14.87
N ARG A 112 19.79 0.77 15.81
CA ARG A 112 20.39 0.79 17.16
C ARG A 112 21.92 0.80 17.12
N ALA A 113 22.53 0.10 16.16
CA ALA A 113 23.99 0.06 16.01
C ALA A 113 24.59 1.38 15.51
N ILE A 114 23.79 2.22 14.85
CA ILE A 114 24.22 3.47 14.17
C ILE A 114 23.75 4.71 14.96
N PHE A 115 22.85 4.52 15.94
CA PHE A 115 22.14 5.59 16.64
C PHE A 115 23.03 6.42 17.59
N THR A 116 23.85 7.32 17.07
CA THR A 116 24.72 8.21 17.84
C THR A 116 23.99 9.42 18.44
N ARG A 117 24.63 10.11 19.41
CA ARG A 117 24.15 11.41 19.93
C ARG A 117 23.92 12.44 18.82
N ALA A 118 24.79 12.44 17.80
CA ALA A 118 24.68 13.38 16.69
C ALA A 118 23.48 13.08 15.79
N THR A 119 23.22 11.81 15.50
CA THR A 119 22.05 11.40 14.72
C THR A 119 20.76 11.66 15.50
N GLU A 120 20.73 11.36 16.80
CA GLU A 120 19.60 11.66 17.67
C GLU A 120 19.29 13.16 17.70
N ALA A 121 20.27 14.01 17.97
CA ALA A 121 20.08 15.45 18.03
C ALA A 121 19.55 16.02 16.69
N ARG A 122 20.02 15.48 15.55
CA ARG A 122 19.54 15.86 14.22
C ARG A 122 18.09 15.47 14.02
N GLU A 123 17.72 14.23 14.32
CA GLU A 123 16.35 13.73 14.13
C GLU A 123 15.37 14.39 15.11
N SER A 124 15.77 14.56 16.38
CA SER A 124 15.00 15.28 17.38
C SER A 124 14.73 16.71 16.94
N LYS A 125 15.74 17.41 16.41
CA LYS A 125 15.55 18.76 15.85
C LYS A 125 14.58 18.79 14.66
N GLU A 126 14.69 17.84 13.72
CA GLU A 126 13.79 17.78 12.55
C GLU A 126 12.34 17.50 12.98
N LEU A 127 12.15 16.69 14.01
CA LEU A 127 10.83 16.29 14.51
C LEU A 127 10.27 17.21 15.60
N GLY A 128 11.03 18.23 16.01
CA GLY A 128 10.66 19.13 17.10
C GLY A 128 10.57 18.43 18.47
N LEU A 129 11.35 17.37 18.66
CA LEU A 129 11.49 16.65 19.92
C LEU A 129 12.60 17.30 20.77
N VAL A 130 12.45 17.24 22.09
CA VAL A 130 13.49 17.67 23.03
C VAL A 130 14.66 16.67 22.94
N PRO A 131 15.92 17.14 22.76
CA PRO A 131 17.08 16.26 22.74
C PRO A 131 17.17 15.40 24.00
N LEU A 132 17.61 14.16 23.84
CA LEU A 132 17.80 13.27 24.98
C LEU A 132 18.83 13.82 25.98
N GLN A 133 18.50 13.72 27.27
CA GLN A 133 19.45 13.94 28.35
C GLN A 133 20.20 12.63 28.61
N TRP A 134 21.30 12.44 27.89
CA TRP A 134 22.15 11.26 28.03
C TRP A 134 22.76 11.20 29.43
N GLN A 135 22.49 10.13 30.17
CA GLN A 135 23.12 9.89 31.46
C GLN A 135 24.56 9.38 31.24
N SER A 136 25.51 9.92 32.01
CA SER A 136 26.87 9.41 32.01
C SER A 136 26.90 8.01 32.64
N PRO A 137 27.59 7.03 32.02
CA PRO A 137 27.83 5.74 32.67
C PRO A 137 28.51 5.90 34.02
N ASN A 138 28.47 4.84 34.84
CA ASN A 138 29.23 4.80 36.09
C ASN A 138 30.70 5.21 35.85
N GLY A 139 31.23 6.10 36.70
CA GLY A 139 32.57 6.69 36.58
C GLY A 139 33.69 5.66 36.46
N ASN A 140 33.49 4.44 36.94
CA ASN A 140 34.44 3.32 36.83
C ASN A 140 34.79 2.94 35.38
N TYR A 141 34.02 3.39 34.38
CA TYR A 141 34.27 3.14 32.97
C TYR A 141 34.89 4.33 32.22
N ALA A 142 35.20 5.42 32.93
CA ALA A 142 35.90 6.55 32.34
C ALA A 142 37.33 6.13 31.97
N ARG A 143 37.74 6.45 30.75
CA ARG A 143 39.14 6.39 30.34
C ARG A 143 39.94 7.51 31.03
N GLU A 144 41.26 7.43 30.95
CA GLU A 144 42.16 8.45 31.52
C GLU A 144 41.92 9.86 30.95
N ASP A 145 41.38 9.96 29.72
CA ASP A 145 40.98 11.22 29.08
C ASP A 145 39.58 11.71 29.49
N GLY A 146 38.89 10.99 30.39
CA GLY A 146 37.51 11.28 30.80
C GLY A 146 36.45 10.85 29.78
N SER A 147 36.83 10.23 28.66
CA SER A 147 35.88 9.70 27.69
C SER A 147 35.33 8.34 28.10
N TYR A 148 34.08 8.05 27.74
CA TYR A 148 33.47 6.75 27.95
C TYR A 148 33.43 5.97 26.62
N PRO A 149 33.72 4.66 26.62
CA PRO A 149 33.47 3.83 25.45
C PRO A 149 32.01 3.93 25.02
N LEU A 150 31.75 4.11 23.72
CA LEU A 150 30.42 4.30 23.17
C LEU A 150 29.44 3.22 23.65
N VAL A 151 29.90 1.96 23.64
CA VAL A 151 29.15 0.77 24.10
C VAL A 151 28.59 0.94 25.52
N ARG A 152 29.39 1.48 26.47
CA ARG A 152 28.96 1.69 27.86
C ARG A 152 27.93 2.82 27.99
N ILE A 153 28.03 3.84 27.15
CA ILE A 153 27.02 4.90 27.06
C ILE A 153 25.68 4.32 26.60
N TYR A 154 25.70 3.42 25.61
CA TYR A 154 24.48 2.74 25.15
C TYR A 154 23.89 1.84 26.22
N GLU A 155 24.70 0.99 26.87
CA GLU A 155 24.23 0.10 27.93
C GLU A 155 23.57 0.89 29.07
N ALA A 156 24.16 2.01 29.49
CA ALA A 156 23.61 2.85 30.56
C ALA A 156 22.30 3.57 30.18
N ASN A 157 22.03 3.76 28.88
CA ASN A 157 20.88 4.52 28.39
C ASN A 157 19.95 3.66 27.51
N GLU A 158 20.06 2.33 27.54
CA GLU A 158 19.41 1.45 26.57
C GLU A 158 17.90 1.66 26.52
N GLU A 159 17.23 1.66 27.68
CA GLU A 159 15.78 1.84 27.77
C GLU A 159 15.34 3.19 27.21
N ILE A 160 16.06 4.27 27.55
CA ILE A 160 15.76 5.63 27.10
C ILE A 160 15.96 5.76 25.58
N ILE A 161 17.00 5.11 25.03
CA ILE A 161 17.28 5.11 23.59
C ILE A 161 16.20 4.32 22.86
N LEU A 162 15.81 3.16 23.37
CA LEU A 162 14.74 2.36 22.77
C LEU A 162 13.42 3.14 22.73
N ASP A 163 13.02 3.75 23.84
CA ASP A 163 11.82 4.58 23.90
C ASP A 163 11.88 5.76 22.90
N ARG A 164 13.03 6.44 22.84
CA ARG A 164 13.26 7.53 21.87
C ARG A 164 13.15 7.05 20.42
N MET A 165 13.76 5.92 20.08
CA MET A 165 13.68 5.35 18.72
C MET A 165 12.23 5.01 18.37
N GLN A 166 11.45 4.48 19.32
CA GLN A 166 10.02 4.24 19.12
C GLN A 166 9.24 5.54 18.88
N GLU A 167 9.53 6.59 19.65
CA GLU A 167 8.89 7.89 19.48
C GLU A 167 9.20 8.50 18.11
N ILE A 168 10.47 8.49 17.69
CA ILE A 168 10.92 8.97 16.38
C ILE A 168 10.17 8.23 15.26
N PHE A 169 10.13 6.89 15.33
CA PHE A 169 9.43 6.08 14.35
C PHE A 169 7.94 6.44 14.28
N ARG A 170 7.26 6.55 15.44
CA ARG A 170 5.84 6.91 15.51
C ARG A 170 5.54 8.31 14.95
N LYS A 171 6.41 9.28 15.22
CA LYS A 171 6.30 10.65 14.68
C LYS A 171 6.48 10.67 13.16
N GLN A 172 7.42 9.91 12.64
CA GLN A 172 7.62 9.77 11.19
C GLN A 172 6.45 9.03 10.52
N ASP A 173 5.93 7.97 11.15
CA ASP A 173 4.79 7.18 10.66
C ASP A 173 3.47 7.99 10.60
N SER A 174 3.40 9.09 11.37
CA SER A 174 2.27 10.02 11.38
C SER A 174 2.49 11.30 10.56
N LYS A 175 3.68 11.49 9.97
CA LYS A 175 4.03 12.69 9.16
C LYS A 175 3.09 12.79 7.94
N TYR A 176 2.83 14.01 7.46
CA TYR A 176 2.04 14.28 6.24
C TYR A 176 0.64 13.60 6.17
N PRO A 177 -0.28 13.88 7.11
CA PRO A 177 -1.62 13.25 7.13
C PRO A 177 -2.44 13.53 5.86
N ILE A 178 -2.30 14.73 5.27
CA ILE A 178 -3.00 15.12 4.05
C ILE A 178 -2.58 14.23 2.87
N SER A 179 -1.29 13.98 2.71
CA SER A 179 -0.78 13.10 1.64
C SER A 179 -1.26 11.65 1.82
N ARG A 180 -1.34 11.16 3.08
CA ARG A 180 -1.93 9.85 3.37
C ARG A 180 -3.40 9.79 2.96
N PHE A 181 -4.17 10.80 3.33
CA PHE A 181 -5.59 10.89 2.96
C PHE A 181 -5.79 10.84 1.43
N PHE A 182 -5.05 11.65 0.67
CA PHE A 182 -5.14 11.62 -0.80
C PHE A 182 -4.70 10.29 -1.42
N SER A 183 -3.65 9.66 -0.88
CA SER A 183 -3.23 8.33 -1.32
C SER A 183 -4.34 7.30 -1.10
N ILE A 184 -4.96 7.28 0.07
CA ILE A 184 -6.06 6.35 0.37
C ILE A 184 -7.27 6.63 -0.52
N LEU A 185 -7.65 7.91 -0.67
CA LEU A 185 -8.79 8.31 -1.49
C LEU A 185 -8.60 7.88 -2.95
N ALA A 186 -7.43 8.18 -3.54
CA ALA A 186 -7.08 7.76 -4.89
C ALA A 186 -7.09 6.23 -5.03
N PHE A 187 -6.55 5.51 -4.05
CA PHE A 187 -6.58 4.05 -4.05
C PHE A 187 -8.01 3.50 -4.03
N MET A 188 -8.88 4.05 -3.16
CA MET A 188 -10.27 3.60 -3.03
C MET A 188 -11.08 3.88 -4.30
N ILE A 189 -10.95 5.08 -4.87
CA ILE A 189 -11.60 5.43 -6.14
C ILE A 189 -11.12 4.47 -7.23
N GLY A 190 -9.80 4.28 -7.33
CA GLY A 190 -9.22 3.37 -8.32
C GLY A 190 -9.70 1.94 -8.16
N ALA A 191 -9.73 1.41 -6.94
CA ALA A 191 -10.23 0.08 -6.63
C ALA A 191 -11.70 -0.09 -7.02
N ILE A 192 -12.57 0.86 -6.67
CA ILE A 192 -13.99 0.83 -7.04
C ILE A 192 -14.14 0.82 -8.56
N LEU A 193 -13.44 1.70 -9.28
CA LEU A 193 -13.50 1.76 -10.73
C LEU A 193 -13.00 0.47 -11.40
N THR A 194 -11.97 -0.18 -10.85
CA THR A 194 -11.51 -1.49 -11.37
C THR A 194 -12.49 -2.62 -11.08
N LEU A 195 -13.24 -2.56 -9.97
CA LEU A 195 -14.19 -3.61 -9.61
C LEU A 195 -15.46 -3.58 -10.47
N LEU A 196 -15.93 -2.40 -10.90
CA LEU A 196 -17.14 -2.25 -11.73
C LEU A 196 -17.16 -3.13 -12.99
N PRO A 197 -16.16 -3.06 -13.91
CA PRO A 197 -16.17 -3.89 -15.11
C PRO A 197 -15.99 -5.38 -14.76
N THR A 198 -15.22 -5.69 -13.72
CA THR A 198 -15.00 -7.07 -13.27
C THR A 198 -16.30 -7.71 -12.77
N LEU A 199 -17.06 -6.98 -11.96
CA LEU A 199 -18.38 -7.42 -11.49
C LEU A 199 -19.36 -7.54 -12.65
N SER A 200 -19.38 -6.59 -13.59
CA SER A 200 -20.24 -6.67 -14.79
C SER A 200 -19.96 -7.92 -15.63
N THR A 201 -18.68 -8.27 -15.83
CA THR A 201 -18.30 -9.47 -16.58
C THR A 201 -18.63 -10.75 -15.82
N LEU A 202 -18.43 -10.77 -14.50
CA LEU A 202 -18.80 -11.90 -13.66
C LEU A 202 -20.31 -12.14 -13.62
N THR A 203 -21.11 -11.08 -13.51
CA THR A 203 -22.58 -11.19 -13.54
C THR A 203 -23.05 -11.71 -14.89
N TRP A 204 -22.45 -11.23 -15.99
CA TRP A 204 -22.79 -11.70 -17.33
C TRP A 204 -22.44 -13.18 -17.52
N SER A 205 -21.24 -13.59 -17.11
CA SER A 205 -20.79 -14.99 -17.20
C SER A 205 -21.62 -15.93 -16.31
N ALA A 206 -22.04 -15.47 -15.13
CA ALA A 206 -22.93 -16.23 -14.26
C ALA A 206 -24.31 -16.43 -14.91
N CYS A 207 -24.89 -15.37 -15.48
CA CYS A 207 -26.17 -15.45 -16.20
C CYS A 207 -26.09 -16.39 -17.42
N SER A 208 -25.02 -16.31 -18.23
CA SER A 208 -24.88 -17.17 -19.42
C SER A 208 -24.70 -18.65 -19.06
N THR A 209 -24.03 -18.94 -17.94
CA THR A 209 -23.87 -20.32 -17.47
C THR A 209 -25.21 -20.91 -17.03
N VAL A 210 -26.04 -20.10 -16.36
CA VAL A 210 -27.39 -20.52 -15.94
C VAL A 210 -28.26 -20.85 -17.16
N GLU A 211 -28.22 -20.02 -18.20
CA GLU A 211 -29.01 -20.24 -19.43
C GLU A 211 -28.64 -21.55 -20.15
N ASN A 212 -27.35 -21.88 -20.22
CA ASN A 212 -26.88 -23.14 -20.82
C ASN A 212 -27.25 -24.39 -20.01
N THR A 213 -27.68 -24.25 -18.75
CA THR A 213 -28.10 -25.35 -17.87
C THR A 213 -29.63 -25.55 -17.83
N SER A 214 -30.33 -25.18 -18.91
CA SER A 214 -31.80 -25.06 -19.03
C SER A 214 -32.65 -26.29 -18.65
N ASP A 215 -32.07 -27.43 -18.31
CA ASP A 215 -32.81 -28.61 -17.83
C ASP A 215 -33.23 -28.50 -16.34
N TRP A 216 -32.76 -27.49 -15.61
CA TRP A 216 -33.15 -27.28 -14.21
C TRP A 216 -34.37 -26.34 -14.07
N PRO A 217 -35.40 -26.71 -13.28
CA PRO A 217 -36.60 -25.90 -13.09
C PRO A 217 -36.29 -24.71 -12.17
N TRP A 218 -35.91 -23.58 -12.76
CA TRP A 218 -35.71 -22.34 -12.03
C TRP A 218 -37.04 -21.62 -11.76
N PRO A 219 -37.15 -20.85 -10.66
CA PRO A 219 -38.31 -20.01 -10.41
C PRO A 219 -38.40 -18.86 -11.42
N ASP A 220 -39.58 -18.67 -12.03
CA ASP A 220 -39.88 -17.68 -13.10
C ASP A 220 -39.36 -16.25 -12.83
N LYS A 221 -39.25 -15.84 -11.57
CA LYS A 221 -38.75 -14.50 -11.18
C LYS A 221 -37.30 -14.25 -11.59
N LEU A 222 -36.44 -15.27 -11.60
CA LEU A 222 -35.03 -15.11 -11.98
C LEU A 222 -34.86 -14.95 -13.49
N GLN A 223 -35.73 -15.59 -14.28
CA GLN A 223 -35.70 -15.57 -15.74
C GLN A 223 -35.99 -14.16 -16.28
N ASN A 224 -37.03 -13.50 -15.76
CA ASN A 224 -37.37 -12.14 -16.15
C ASN A 224 -36.27 -11.12 -15.80
N THR A 225 -35.56 -11.32 -14.69
CA THR A 225 -34.50 -10.39 -14.26
C THR A 225 -33.26 -10.50 -15.17
N CYS A 226 -32.90 -11.70 -15.61
CA CYS A 226 -31.80 -11.90 -16.54
C CYS A 226 -32.13 -11.38 -17.95
N SER A 227 -33.36 -11.63 -18.44
CA SER A 227 -33.83 -11.15 -19.74
C SER A 227 -33.76 -9.62 -19.86
N LEU A 228 -34.19 -8.89 -18.82
CA LEU A 228 -34.10 -7.42 -18.77
C LEU A 228 -32.65 -6.92 -18.81
N TYR A 229 -31.73 -7.62 -18.15
CA TYR A 229 -30.32 -7.22 -18.12
C TYR A 229 -29.63 -7.44 -19.47
N LEU A 230 -29.95 -8.54 -20.16
CA LEU A 230 -29.40 -8.87 -21.48
C LEU A 230 -29.89 -7.87 -22.54
N HIS A 231 -31.21 -7.68 -22.66
CA HIS A 231 -31.77 -6.75 -23.65
C HIS A 231 -31.46 -5.29 -23.37
N GLY A 232 -31.44 -4.87 -22.10
CA GLY A 232 -31.09 -3.50 -21.74
C GLY A 232 -29.66 -3.12 -22.13
N SER A 233 -28.72 -4.08 -22.19
CA SER A 233 -27.34 -3.78 -22.57
C SER A 233 -27.16 -3.57 -24.08
N GLU A 234 -27.95 -4.26 -24.92
CA GLU A 234 -27.90 -4.12 -26.38
C GLU A 234 -28.40 -2.75 -26.84
N ASP A 235 -29.45 -2.24 -26.21
CA ASP A 235 -30.03 -0.93 -26.58
C ASP A 235 -29.15 0.25 -26.16
N VAL A 236 -28.38 0.10 -25.07
CA VAL A 236 -27.38 1.10 -24.68
C VAL A 236 -26.20 1.11 -25.65
N LEU A 237 -25.78 -0.06 -26.17
CA LEU A 237 -24.70 -0.14 -27.16
C LEU A 237 -25.11 0.47 -28.51
N LYS A 238 -26.36 0.28 -28.94
CA LYS A 238 -26.87 0.86 -30.21
C LYS A 238 -26.97 2.39 -30.21
N ASN A 239 -27.03 3.03 -29.04
CA ASN A 239 -27.13 4.50 -28.92
C ASN A 239 -25.76 5.20 -28.76
N VAL A 240 -24.66 4.45 -28.66
CA VAL A 240 -23.31 5.01 -28.44
C VAL A 240 -22.44 4.96 -29.72
N GLN A 241 -22.89 4.26 -30.76
CA GLN A 241 -22.32 4.32 -32.12
C GLN A 241 -22.91 5.48 -32.91
#